data_AF-A0AAI8CNF5-F1
#
_entry.id   AF-A0AAI8CNF5-F1
#
_cell.length_a   1.000
_cell.length_b   1.000
_cell.length_c   1.000
_cell.angle_alpha   90.00
_cell.angle_beta   90.00
_cell.angle_gamma   90.00
#
_symmetry.space_group_name_H-M   'P 1'
#
loop_
_entity.id
_entity.type
_entity.pdbx_description
1 polymer ?
#
loop_
_entity_poly.entity_id
_entity_poly.type
_entity_poly.pdbx_seq_one_letter_code
_entity_poly.pdbx_strand_id
1 'polypeptide(L)'
;MKVAETYDIEKILSLAEEEINKLTFKELMELIDTIKNYFISSELDIEKQIELYAKAILLLTKAREKLITIKKQKEEIDRKYEEFLKNVEE
;
A
#
# COMPACT_ATOMS: atom_id res chain seq x y z
N MET A 1 -6.22 7.83 -23.43
CA MET A 1 -5.29 6.90 -22.75
C MET A 1 -4.67 7.64 -21.58
N LYS A 2 -4.85 7.17 -20.33
CA LYS A 2 -4.07 7.70 -19.21
C LYS A 2 -2.69 7.05 -19.30
N VAL A 3 -1.67 7.86 -19.54
CA VAL A 3 -0.27 7.42 -19.49
C VAL A 3 -0.02 7.01 -18.05
N ALA A 4 0.26 5.72 -17.81
CA ALA A 4 0.75 5.28 -16.51
C ALA A 4 2.06 6.03 -16.27
N GLU A 5 2.08 6.91 -15.28
CA GLU A 5 3.33 7.52 -14.83
C GLU A 5 4.25 6.38 -14.40
N THR A 6 5.23 6.05 -15.23
CA THR A 6 6.34 5.19 -14.82
C THR A 6 7.07 5.95 -13.73
N TYR A 7 6.84 5.56 -12.47
CA TYR A 7 7.59 6.12 -11.35
C TYR A 7 9.05 5.78 -11.53
N ASP A 8 9.86 6.81 -11.74
CA ASP A 8 11.31 6.73 -11.64
C ASP A 8 11.68 6.32 -10.21
N ILE A 9 12.59 5.36 -10.06
CA ILE A 9 12.96 4.77 -8.76
C ILE A 9 13.47 5.83 -7.78
N GLU A 10 14.21 6.82 -8.28
CA GLU A 10 14.68 7.93 -7.45
C GLU A 10 13.52 8.74 -6.88
N LYS A 11 12.44 8.91 -7.66
CA LYS A 11 11.22 9.57 -7.16
C LYS A 11 10.58 8.74 -6.05
N ILE A 12 10.48 7.42 -6.23
CA ILE A 12 9.93 6.53 -5.19
C ILE A 12 10.74 6.64 -3.90
N LEU A 13 12.07 6.57 -3.99
CA LEU A 13 12.96 6.71 -2.83
C LEU A 13 12.79 8.07 -2.13
N SER A 14 12.61 9.14 -2.90
CA SER A 14 12.45 10.50 -2.37
C SER A 14 11.12 10.80 -1.66
N LEU A 15 10.08 9.96 -1.82
CA LEU A 15 8.75 10.22 -1.24
C LEU A 15 8.81 10.38 0.29
N ALA A 16 8.32 11.50 0.82
CA ALA A 16 8.22 11.68 2.26
C ALA A 16 7.13 10.78 2.87
N GLU A 17 7.22 10.50 4.17
CA GLU A 17 6.23 9.64 4.84
C GLU A 17 4.82 10.26 4.78
N GLU A 18 4.69 11.59 4.87
CA GLU A 18 3.40 12.27 4.76
C GLU A 18 2.76 12.10 3.38
N GLU A 19 3.56 11.99 2.32
CA GLU A 19 3.09 11.74 0.96
C GLU A 19 2.61 10.30 0.83
N ILE A 20 3.40 9.35 1.34
CA ILE A 20 3.05 7.92 1.35
C ILE A 20 1.73 7.68 2.09
N ASN A 21 1.51 8.36 3.22
CA ASN A 21 0.29 8.22 4.01
C ASN A 21 -0.98 8.59 3.23
N LYS A 22 -0.88 9.52 2.28
CA LYS A 22 -1.98 9.98 1.43
C LYS A 22 -2.33 9.01 0.30
N LEU A 23 -1.42 8.10 -0.06
CA LEU A 23 -1.62 7.15 -1.15
C LEU A 23 -2.74 6.14 -0.83
N THR A 24 -3.43 5.70 -1.85
CA THR A 24 -4.37 4.57 -1.79
C THR A 24 -3.61 3.25 -1.69
N PHE A 25 -4.31 2.18 -1.28
CA PHE A 25 -3.73 0.84 -1.28
C PHE A 25 -3.21 0.43 -2.67
N LYS A 26 -3.97 0.75 -3.73
CA LYS A 26 -3.59 0.44 -5.10
C LYS A 26 -2.28 1.13 -5.50
N GLU A 27 -2.17 2.44 -5.25
CA GLU A 27 -0.97 3.21 -5.57
C GLU A 27 0.26 2.70 -4.79
N LEU A 28 0.09 2.36 -3.50
CA LEU A 28 1.15 1.74 -2.71
C LEU A 28 1.66 0.44 -3.35
N MET A 29 0.75 -0.42 -3.83
CA MET A 29 1.12 -1.67 -4.49
C MET A 29 1.82 -1.44 -5.84
N GLU A 30 1.38 -0.45 -6.62
CA GLU A 30 2.03 -0.09 -7.89
C GLU A 30 3.49 0.38 -7.67
N LEU A 31 3.75 1.14 -6.59
CA LEU A 31 5.11 1.54 -6.21
C LEU A 31 5.96 0.33 -5.77
N ILE A 32 5.38 -0.59 -4.99
CA ILE A 32 6.07 -1.82 -4.56
C ILE A 32 6.41 -2.70 -5.76
N ASP A 33 5.50 -2.86 -6.72
CA ASP A 33 5.75 -3.62 -7.95
C ASP A 33 6.84 -2.97 -8.79
N THR A 34 6.89 -1.64 -8.82
CA THR A 34 7.97 -0.89 -9.49
C THR A 34 9.33 -1.18 -8.85
N ILE A 35 9.43 -1.12 -7.51
CA ILE A 35 10.66 -1.48 -6.78
C ILE A 35 11.06 -2.94 -7.07
N LYS A 36 10.10 -3.87 -7.02
CA LYS A 36 10.34 -5.29 -7.28
C LYS A 36 10.88 -5.54 -8.69
N ASN A 37 10.30 -4.90 -9.69
CA ASN A 37 10.76 -5.03 -11.08
C ASN A 37 12.17 -4.49 -11.25
N TYR A 38 12.50 -3.40 -10.55
CA TYR A 38 13.84 -2.82 -10.58
C TYR A 38 14.90 -3.77 -10.00
N PHE A 39 14.60 -4.48 -8.90
CA PHE A 39 15.50 -5.51 -8.35
C PHE A 39 15.83 -6.63 -9.35
N ILE A 40 14.90 -7.00 -10.23
CA ILE A 40 15.09 -8.09 -11.19
C ILE A 40 15.94 -7.62 -12.39
N SER A 41 15.86 -6.34 -12.75
CA SER A 41 16.42 -5.82 -14.00
C SER A 41 17.86 -5.28 -13.92
N SER A 42 18.45 -5.14 -12.74
CA SER A 42 19.74 -4.42 -12.58
C SER A 42 20.70 -5.08 -11.59
N GLU A 43 22.00 -5.10 -11.96
CA GLU A 43 23.11 -5.32 -11.02
C GLU A 43 23.28 -4.07 -10.15
N LEU A 44 22.50 -3.99 -9.07
CA LEU A 44 22.55 -2.87 -8.13
C LEU A 44 23.70 -3.03 -7.15
N ASP A 45 24.37 -1.94 -6.81
CA ASP A 45 25.24 -1.93 -5.64
C ASP A 45 24.43 -2.22 -4.35
N ILE A 46 25.12 -2.73 -3.34
CA ILE A 46 24.48 -3.21 -2.11
C ILE A 46 23.80 -2.08 -1.31
N GLU A 47 24.32 -0.85 -1.40
CA GLU A 47 23.78 0.30 -0.68
C GLU A 47 22.40 0.67 -1.24
N LYS A 48 22.28 0.77 -2.57
CA LYS A 48 21.03 1.06 -3.25
C LYS A 48 19.99 -0.04 -3.03
N GLN A 49 20.42 -1.30 -2.99
CA GLN A 49 19.52 -2.40 -2.64
C GLN A 49 18.93 -2.24 -1.24
N ILE A 50 19.75 -1.88 -0.25
CA ILE A 50 19.31 -1.68 1.13
C ILE A 50 18.29 -0.53 1.22
N GLU A 51 18.55 0.59 0.54
CA GLU A 51 17.61 1.73 0.49
C GLU A 51 16.25 1.32 -0.09
N LEU A 52 16.27 0.58 -1.21
CA LEU A 52 15.07 0.09 -1.87
C LEU A 52 14.28 -0.89 -0.99
N TYR A 53 14.97 -1.79 -0.29
CA TYR A 53 14.33 -2.70 0.66
C TYR A 53 13.67 -1.95 1.81
N ALA A 54 14.37 -0.99 2.42
CA ALA A 54 13.82 -0.17 3.49
C ALA A 54 12.57 0.58 3.01
N LYS A 55 12.63 1.15 1.81
CA LYS A 55 11.48 1.84 1.21
C LYS A 55 10.31 0.91 0.92
N ALA A 56 10.56 -0.27 0.37
CA ALA A 56 9.52 -1.26 0.10
C ALA A 56 8.82 -1.72 1.39
N ILE A 57 9.58 -1.93 2.48
CA ILE A 57 9.04 -2.28 3.80
C ILE A 57 8.12 -1.17 4.33
N LEU A 58 8.52 0.10 4.18
CA LEU A 58 7.69 1.24 4.58
C LEU A 58 6.37 1.24 3.80
N LEU A 59 6.42 1.11 2.47
CA LEU A 59 5.22 1.06 1.62
C LEU A 59 4.31 -0.12 1.98
N LEU A 60 4.87 -1.31 2.19
CA LEU A 60 4.14 -2.52 2.59
C LEU A 60 3.48 -2.36 3.96
N THR A 61 4.15 -1.71 4.90
CA THR A 61 3.61 -1.44 6.24
C THR A 61 2.38 -0.55 6.14
N LYS A 62 2.44 0.53 5.36
CA LYS A 62 1.29 1.41 5.12
C LYS A 62 0.15 0.72 4.37
N ALA A 63 0.47 -0.15 3.40
CA ALA A 63 -0.52 -0.95 2.70
C ALA A 63 -1.26 -1.89 3.68
N ARG A 64 -0.51 -2.57 4.57
CA ARG A 64 -1.06 -3.43 5.62
C ARG A 64 -1.97 -2.67 6.59
N GLU A 65 -1.58 -1.47 7.04
CA GLU A 65 -2.40 -0.63 7.92
C GLU A 65 -3.76 -0.29 7.29
N LYS A 66 -3.78 0.04 5.99
CA LYS A 66 -5.02 0.30 5.26
C LYS A 66 -5.92 -0.94 5.19
N LEU A 67 -5.34 -2.13 4.95
CA LEU A 67 -6.11 -3.38 4.96
C LEU A 67 -6.71 -3.69 6.34
N ILE A 68 -5.96 -3.47 7.42
CA ILE A 68 -6.46 -3.67 8.79
C ILE A 68 -7.65 -2.73 9.06
N THR A 69 -7.55 -1.48 8.62
CA THR A 69 -8.65 -0.51 8.76
C THR A 69 -9.90 -0.97 8.03
N ILE A 70 -9.77 -1.41 6.78
CA ILE A 70 -10.90 -1.92 5.98
C ILE A 70 -11.51 -3.17 6.64
N LYS A 71 -10.67 -4.09 7.14
CA LYS A 71 -11.15 -5.29 7.83
C LYS A 71 -12.00 -4.93 9.07
N LYS A 72 -11.54 -3.97 9.88
CA LYS A 72 -12.30 -3.49 11.06
C LYS A 72 -13.63 -2.84 10.66
N GLN A 73 -13.62 -2.02 9.61
CA GLN A 73 -14.84 -1.41 9.09
C GLN A 73 -15.86 -2.45 8.64
N LYS A 74 -15.41 -3.51 7.95
CA LYS A 74 -16.28 -4.61 7.56
C LYS A 74 -16.88 -5.32 8.78
N GLU A 75 -16.05 -5.68 9.76
CA GLU A 75 -16.51 -6.33 11.01
C GLU A 75 -17.55 -5.48 11.76
N GLU A 76 -17.43 -4.15 11.73
CA GLU A 76 -18.43 -3.25 12.31
C GLU A 76 -19.75 -3.22 11.53
N ILE A 77 -19.68 -3.21 10.19
CA ILE A 77 -20.86 -3.27 9.32
C ILE A 77 -21.61 -4.58 9.52
N ASP A 78 -20.88 -5.71 9.51
CA ASP A 78 -21.46 -7.03 9.69
C ASP A 78 -22.19 -7.12 11.05
N ARG A 79 -21.59 -6.59 12.12
CA ARG A 79 -22.24 -6.51 13.45
C ARG A 79 -23.52 -5.67 13.45
N LYS A 80 -23.48 -4.47 12.88
CA LYS A 80 -24.67 -3.59 12.79
C LYS A 80 -25.79 -4.22 11.97
N TYR A 81 -25.43 -4.96 10.93
CA TYR A 81 -26.39 -5.69 10.10
C TYR A 81 -27.05 -6.85 10.87
N GLU A 82 -26.28 -7.63 11.63
CA GLU A 82 -26.82 -8.67 12.51
C GLU A 82 -27.75 -8.11 13.60
N GLU A 83 -27.37 -6.99 14.22
CA GLU A 83 -28.22 -6.29 15.18
C GLU A 83 -29.52 -5.78 14.55
N PHE A 84 -29.45 -5.23 13.34
CA PHE A 84 -30.63 -4.80 12.59
C PHE A 84 -31.59 -5.95 12.31
N LEU A 85 -31.09 -7.10 11.83
CA LEU A 85 -31.94 -8.26 11.55
C LEU A 85 -32.65 -8.77 12.81
N LYS A 86 -31.96 -8.85 13.95
CA LYS A 86 -32.58 -9.25 15.23
C LYS A 86 -33.73 -8.33 15.63
N ASN A 87 -33.57 -7.02 15.45
CA ASN A 87 -34.60 -6.03 15.77
C ASN A 87 -35.79 -6.03 14.80
N VAL A 88 -35.68 -6.67 13.63
CA VAL A 88 -36.76 -6.79 12.63
C VAL A 88 -37.50 -8.12 12.77
N GLU A 89 -36.86 -9.15 13.31
CA GLU A 89 -37.46 -10.46 13.59
C GLU A 89 -38.19 -10.52 14.95
N GLU A 90 -37.95 -9.56 15.85
CA GLU A 90 -38.75 -9.29 17.07
C GLU A 90 -39.94 -8.36 16.80
#